data_AF-A0A9W2ZEH8-F1
#
_entry.id   AF-A0A9W2ZEH8-F1
#
_cell.length_a   1.000
_cell.length_b   1.000
_cell.length_c   1.000
_cell.angle_alpha   90.00
_cell.angle_beta   90.00
_cell.angle_gamma   90.00
#
_symmetry.space_group_name_H-M   'P 1'
#
loop_
_entity.id
_entity.type
_entity.pdbx_description
1 polymer ?
#
loop_
_entity_poly.entity_id
_entity_poly.type
_entity_poly.pdbx_seq_one_letter_code
_entity_poly.pdbx_strand_id
1 'polypeptide(L)'
;MSASYSESSLSYDSESKIQQNWIFLLDELDEADIVDHLFEAREITRDQIDEIESKPTKRKKTEALLKFILQKKKQKLYDVFVETLKIDYIHVVDKLNATKVIPAEPKVAPYDWFKDIPVSKKQLALRESDASRFSNCFGSGWEAIMYSLGIKKTELELELENVGHRNKQTITNLIIRWKQRNGKSATLEKFMNTVINM
;
A
#
# COMPACT_ATOMS: atom_id res chain seq x y z
N MET A 1 8.50 23.36 -23.02
CA MET A 1 7.22 22.63 -23.18
C MET A 1 7.55 21.16 -23.25
N SER A 2 7.37 20.45 -22.13
CA SER A 2 7.51 18.99 -22.10
C SER A 2 6.25 18.47 -21.43
N ALA A 3 5.34 17.94 -22.23
CA ALA A 3 4.11 17.32 -21.74
C ALA A 3 4.50 16.08 -20.92
N SER A 4 4.25 16.12 -19.63
CA SER A 4 4.24 14.94 -18.76
C SER A 4 3.12 14.02 -19.23
N TYR A 5 3.44 13.03 -20.05
CA TYR A 5 2.54 11.92 -20.32
C TYR A 5 2.30 11.20 -18.99
N SER A 6 1.12 11.36 -18.41
CA SER A 6 0.68 10.47 -17.34
C SER A 6 0.50 9.09 -17.98
N GLU A 7 1.51 8.23 -17.90
CA GLU A 7 1.33 6.82 -18.18
C GLU A 7 0.21 6.32 -17.25
N SER A 8 -0.90 5.89 -17.84
CA SER A 8 -2.03 5.35 -17.08
C SER A 8 -1.53 4.14 -16.30
N SER A 9 -1.69 4.20 -14.97
CA SER A 9 -1.43 3.06 -14.09
C SER A 9 -2.24 1.86 -14.56
N LEU A 10 -1.66 0.66 -14.44
CA LEU A 10 -2.37 -0.60 -14.69
C LEU A 10 -3.70 -0.60 -13.92
N SER A 11 -4.78 -0.88 -14.65
CA SER A 11 -6.12 -0.99 -14.10
C SER A 11 -6.20 -2.16 -13.14
N TYR A 12 -6.98 -1.99 -12.07
CA TYR A 12 -7.26 -3.06 -11.13
C TYR A 12 -7.85 -4.30 -11.82
N ASP A 13 -8.72 -4.09 -12.81
CA ASP A 13 -9.33 -5.19 -13.57
C ASP A 13 -8.28 -6.01 -14.32
N SER A 14 -7.33 -5.34 -14.98
CA SER A 14 -6.23 -5.98 -15.71
C SER A 14 -5.31 -6.76 -14.77
N GLU A 15 -4.94 -6.17 -13.63
CA GLU A 15 -4.16 -6.82 -12.59
C GLU A 15 -4.89 -8.05 -12.01
N SER A 16 -6.17 -7.88 -11.67
CA SER A 16 -7.01 -8.93 -11.09
C SER A 16 -7.18 -10.11 -12.05
N LYS A 17 -7.36 -9.86 -13.35
CA LYS A 17 -7.44 -10.91 -14.37
C LYS A 17 -6.17 -11.76 -14.45
N ILE A 18 -4.98 -11.15 -14.35
CA ILE A 18 -3.70 -11.89 -14.29
C ILE A 18 -3.63 -12.72 -13.01
N GLN A 19 -3.92 -12.11 -11.86
CA GLN A 19 -3.80 -12.77 -10.56
C GLN A 19 -4.77 -13.96 -10.41
N GLN A 20 -6.01 -13.81 -10.86
CA GLN A 20 -7.02 -14.87 -10.78
C GLN A 20 -6.74 -16.04 -11.72
N ASN A 21 -6.06 -15.82 -12.85
CA ASN A 21 -5.71 -16.86 -13.80
C ASN A 21 -4.25 -17.30 -13.69
N TRP A 22 -3.56 -17.00 -12.59
CA TRP A 22 -2.11 -17.19 -12.45
C TRP A 22 -1.62 -18.58 -12.87
N ILE A 23 -2.21 -19.64 -12.30
CA ILE A 23 -1.81 -21.02 -12.57
C ILE A 23 -2.03 -21.37 -14.04
N PHE A 24 -3.21 -21.02 -14.58
CA PHE A 24 -3.56 -21.25 -15.98
C PHE A 24 -2.59 -20.54 -16.93
N LEU A 25 -2.26 -19.27 -16.68
CA LEU A 25 -1.31 -18.52 -17.49
C LEU A 25 0.09 -19.14 -17.45
N LEU A 26 0.52 -19.68 -16.30
CA LEU A 26 1.80 -20.36 -16.18
C LEU A 26 1.85 -21.74 -16.87
N ASP A 27 0.70 -22.36 -17.11
CA ASP A 27 0.58 -23.65 -17.81
C ASP A 27 0.50 -23.45 -19.33
N GLU A 28 -0.19 -22.40 -19.78
CA GLU A 28 -0.50 -22.18 -21.19
C GLU A 28 0.54 -21.34 -21.95
N LEU A 29 1.21 -20.38 -21.28
CA LEU A 29 2.07 -19.42 -21.97
C LEU A 29 3.53 -19.87 -22.07
N ASP A 30 4.20 -19.45 -23.15
CA ASP A 30 5.66 -19.38 -23.27
C ASP A 30 6.12 -17.93 -23.15
N GLU A 31 7.16 -17.65 -22.38
CA GLU A 31 7.71 -16.29 -22.36
C GLU A 31 8.33 -15.92 -23.70
N ALA A 32 8.91 -16.89 -24.41
CA ALA A 32 9.68 -16.66 -25.63
C ALA A 32 8.81 -16.05 -26.74
N ASP A 33 7.55 -16.47 -26.81
CA ASP A 33 6.57 -15.98 -27.79
C ASP A 33 6.07 -14.56 -27.47
N ILE A 34 6.47 -13.98 -26.33
CA ILE A 34 5.91 -12.72 -25.82
C ILE A 34 6.97 -11.64 -25.69
N VAL A 35 8.16 -11.98 -25.18
CA VAL A 35 9.21 -11.00 -24.85
C VAL A 35 9.69 -10.18 -26.05
N ASP A 36 9.74 -10.78 -27.24
CA ASP A 36 10.17 -10.09 -28.47
C ASP A 36 9.18 -9.00 -28.90
N HIS A 37 7.88 -9.28 -28.81
CA HIS A 37 6.84 -8.29 -29.10
C HIS A 37 6.84 -7.14 -28.09
N LEU A 38 7.08 -7.45 -26.81
CA LEU A 38 7.23 -6.42 -25.78
C LEU A 38 8.49 -5.56 -26.02
N PHE A 39 9.56 -6.16 -26.54
CA PHE A 39 10.81 -5.46 -26.86
C PHE A 39 10.62 -4.52 -28.05
N GLU A 40 9.96 -4.99 -29.11
CA GLU A 40 9.60 -4.20 -30.29
C GLU A 40 8.73 -2.99 -29.90
N ALA A 41 7.77 -3.18 -29.00
CA ALA A 41 6.93 -2.12 -28.46
C ALA A 41 7.66 -1.16 -27.50
N ARG A 42 8.94 -1.41 -27.19
CA ARG A 42 9.78 -0.67 -26.22
C ARG A 42 9.23 -0.67 -24.80
N GLU A 43 8.50 -1.72 -24.42
CA GLU A 43 7.94 -1.88 -23.07
C GLU A 43 8.83 -2.72 -22.14
N ILE A 44 9.80 -3.45 -22.70
CA ILE A 44 10.84 -4.20 -21.97
C ILE A 44 12.22 -3.89 -22.56
N THR A 45 13.27 -3.92 -21.74
CA THR A 45 14.67 -3.73 -22.17
C THR A 45 15.41 -5.06 -22.30
N ARG A 46 16.54 -5.09 -23.02
CA ARG A 46 17.36 -6.31 -23.18
C ARG A 46 17.77 -6.89 -21.83
N ASP A 47 18.24 -6.06 -20.89
CA ASP A 47 18.63 -6.50 -19.55
C ASP A 47 17.47 -7.18 -18.78
N GLN A 48 16.23 -6.71 -18.99
CA GLN A 48 15.04 -7.29 -18.36
C GLN A 48 14.65 -8.62 -19.00
N ILE A 49 14.83 -8.74 -20.32
CA ILE A 49 14.68 -10.02 -21.03
C ILE A 49 15.70 -11.02 -20.51
N ASP A 50 16.97 -10.64 -20.43
CA ASP A 50 18.03 -11.52 -19.93
C ASP A 50 17.76 -11.94 -18.47
N GLU A 51 17.21 -11.06 -17.63
CA GLU A 51 16.77 -11.42 -16.27
C GLU A 51 15.63 -12.45 -16.25
N ILE A 52 14.66 -12.33 -17.17
CA ILE A 52 13.56 -13.29 -17.33
C ILE A 52 14.12 -14.63 -17.87
N GLU A 53 14.95 -14.59 -18.90
CA GLU A 53 15.53 -15.78 -19.55
C GLU A 53 16.51 -16.53 -18.64
N SER A 54 17.08 -15.86 -17.64
CA SER A 54 17.94 -16.49 -16.63
C SER A 54 17.22 -17.52 -15.75
N LYS A 55 15.88 -17.56 -15.74
CA LYS A 55 15.13 -18.50 -14.90
C LYS A 55 15.25 -19.94 -15.44
N PRO A 56 15.30 -20.95 -14.56
CA PRO A 56 15.75 -22.29 -14.94
C PRO A 56 14.73 -23.11 -15.75
N THR A 57 13.45 -22.72 -15.76
CA THR A 57 12.39 -23.48 -16.45
C THR A 57 11.45 -22.52 -17.17
N LYS A 58 10.85 -22.96 -18.29
CA LYS A 58 9.83 -22.20 -19.04
C LYS A 58 8.79 -21.59 -18.11
N ARG A 59 8.16 -22.42 -17.26
CA ARG A 59 7.22 -21.95 -16.22
C ARG A 59 7.77 -20.83 -15.34
N LYS A 60 9.03 -20.91 -14.89
CA LYS A 60 9.64 -19.88 -14.03
C LYS A 60 9.96 -18.60 -14.80
N LYS A 61 10.27 -18.69 -16.09
CA LYS A 61 10.46 -17.54 -16.97
C LYS A 61 9.14 -16.85 -17.26
N THR A 62 8.08 -17.60 -17.60
CA THR A 62 6.71 -17.08 -17.70
C THR A 62 6.27 -16.42 -16.38
N GLU A 63 6.58 -17.03 -15.23
CA GLU A 63 6.31 -16.43 -13.92
C GLU A 63 7.04 -15.09 -13.75
N ALA A 64 8.30 -14.99 -14.17
CA ALA A 64 9.06 -13.74 -14.11
C ALA A 64 8.46 -12.67 -15.03
N LEU A 65 8.04 -13.03 -16.24
CA LEU A 65 7.34 -12.14 -17.17
C LEU A 65 6.03 -11.59 -16.58
N LEU A 66 5.18 -12.46 -16.03
CA LEU A 66 3.92 -12.02 -15.43
C LEU A 66 4.16 -11.11 -14.20
N LYS A 67 5.16 -11.44 -13.37
CA LYS A 67 5.56 -10.56 -12.25
C LYS A 67 6.06 -9.21 -12.75
N PHE A 68 6.85 -9.18 -13.82
CA PHE A 68 7.34 -7.96 -14.44
C PHE A 68 6.17 -7.05 -14.87
N ILE A 69 5.17 -7.62 -15.57
CA ILE A 69 3.96 -6.88 -15.99
C ILE A 69 3.24 -6.26 -14.79
N LEU A 70 3.04 -7.03 -13.72
CA LEU A 70 2.38 -6.55 -12.49
C LEU A 70 3.20 -5.50 -11.73
N GLN A 71 4.53 -5.64 -11.70
CA GLN A 71 5.43 -4.72 -10.99
C GLN A 71 5.55 -3.37 -11.67
N LYS A 72 5.59 -3.33 -13.01
CA LYS A 72 5.68 -2.08 -13.76
C LYS A 72 4.44 -1.22 -13.62
N LYS A 73 3.29 -1.82 -13.34
CA LYS A 73 1.99 -1.13 -13.19
C LYS A 73 1.69 -0.16 -14.32
N LYS A 74 2.03 -0.53 -15.57
CA LYS A 74 1.74 0.26 -16.76
C LYS A 74 0.61 -0.38 -17.54
N GLN A 75 -0.46 0.38 -17.80
CA GLN A 75 -1.58 -0.14 -18.60
C GLN A 75 -1.13 -0.47 -20.04
N LYS A 76 -0.30 0.39 -20.64
CA LYS A 76 0.22 0.17 -22.00
C LYS A 76 0.97 -1.16 -22.16
N LEU A 77 1.81 -1.53 -21.18
CA LEU A 77 2.51 -2.82 -21.17
C LEU A 77 1.53 -4.00 -21.15
N TYR A 78 0.45 -3.90 -20.35
CA TYR A 78 -0.60 -4.91 -20.33
C TYR A 78 -1.36 -4.99 -21.66
N ASP A 79 -1.66 -3.84 -22.27
CA ASP A 79 -2.38 -3.80 -23.54
C ASP A 79 -1.54 -4.48 -24.64
N VAL A 80 -0.24 -4.16 -24.74
CA VAL A 80 0.67 -4.84 -25.68
C VAL A 80 0.75 -6.33 -25.39
N PHE A 81 0.86 -6.74 -24.12
CA PHE A 81 0.83 -8.15 -23.73
C PHE A 81 -0.44 -8.85 -24.24
N VAL A 82 -1.63 -8.26 -24.03
CA VAL A 82 -2.88 -8.85 -24.50
C VAL A 82 -2.96 -8.87 -26.03
N GLU A 83 -2.47 -7.84 -26.73
CA GLU A 83 -2.40 -7.86 -28.20
C GLU A 83 -1.48 -8.97 -28.72
N THR A 84 -0.33 -9.18 -28.08
CA THR A 84 0.56 -10.31 -28.42
C THR A 84 -0.14 -11.65 -28.23
N LEU A 85 -0.89 -11.81 -27.14
CA LEU A 85 -1.64 -13.05 -26.90
C LEU A 85 -2.71 -13.33 -27.98
N LYS A 86 -3.21 -12.32 -28.69
CA LYS A 86 -4.20 -12.56 -29.77
C LYS A 86 -3.62 -13.28 -30.98
N ILE A 87 -2.29 -13.33 -31.13
CA ILE A 87 -1.62 -13.97 -32.26
C ILE A 87 -1.77 -15.49 -32.14
N ASP A 88 -1.26 -16.08 -31.06
CA ASP A 88 -1.18 -17.54 -30.89
C ASP A 88 -1.93 -18.07 -29.65
N TYR A 89 -2.41 -17.18 -28.78
CA TYR A 89 -3.00 -17.52 -27.48
C TYR A 89 -4.42 -16.99 -27.32
N ILE A 90 -5.22 -17.02 -28.39
CA ILE A 90 -6.58 -16.45 -28.39
C ILE A 90 -7.48 -17.05 -27.29
N HIS A 91 -7.31 -18.34 -26.98
CA HIS A 91 -8.03 -19.01 -25.87
C HIS A 91 -7.68 -18.44 -24.51
N VAL A 92 -6.43 -17.96 -24.33
CA VAL A 92 -6.00 -17.27 -23.10
C VAL A 92 -6.68 -15.91 -23.01
N VAL A 93 -6.74 -15.15 -24.11
CA VAL A 93 -7.44 -13.86 -24.16
C VAL A 93 -8.92 -14.02 -23.83
N ASP A 94 -9.58 -15.02 -24.41
CA ASP A 94 -10.98 -15.34 -24.12
C ASP A 94 -11.20 -15.67 -22.64
N LYS A 95 -10.30 -16.45 -22.04
CA LYS A 95 -10.33 -16.78 -20.62
C LYS A 95 -10.16 -15.53 -19.73
N LEU A 96 -9.22 -14.67 -20.06
CA LEU A 96 -9.00 -13.41 -19.34
C LEU A 96 -10.21 -12.48 -19.45
N ASN A 97 -10.87 -12.42 -20.61
CA ASN A 97 -12.07 -11.61 -20.82
C ASN A 97 -13.30 -12.18 -20.12
N ALA A 98 -13.45 -13.50 -20.05
CA ALA A 98 -14.53 -14.18 -19.33
C ALA A 98 -14.36 -14.14 -17.80
N THR A 99 -13.17 -13.78 -17.30
CA THR A 99 -12.89 -13.71 -15.87
C THR A 99 -13.63 -12.53 -15.25
N LYS A 100 -14.56 -12.83 -14.33
CA LYS A 100 -15.25 -11.82 -13.53
C LYS A 100 -14.26 -11.23 -12.54
N VAL A 101 -14.00 -9.93 -12.65
CA VAL A 101 -13.16 -9.21 -11.71
C VAL A 101 -13.84 -9.24 -10.34
N ILE A 102 -13.20 -9.87 -9.36
CA ILE A 102 -13.63 -9.75 -7.97
C ILE A 102 -13.40 -8.27 -7.62
N PRO A 103 -14.43 -7.53 -7.19
CA PRO A 103 -14.26 -6.12 -6.83
C PRO A 103 -13.14 -6.00 -5.82
N ALA A 104 -12.24 -5.03 -6.01
CA ALA A 104 -11.28 -4.67 -4.99
C ALA A 104 -12.07 -4.43 -3.70
N GLU A 105 -11.68 -5.07 -2.59
CA GLU A 105 -12.09 -4.53 -1.30
C GLU A 105 -11.72 -3.05 -1.33
N PRO A 106 -12.66 -2.14 -1.00
CA PRO A 106 -12.33 -0.72 -0.98
C PRO A 106 -11.08 -0.59 -0.12
N LYS A 107 -10.05 0.06 -0.65
CA LYS A 107 -8.92 0.50 0.16
C LYS A 107 -9.50 1.48 1.17
N VAL A 108 -10.01 0.98 2.29
CA VAL A 108 -10.47 1.80 3.40
C VAL A 108 -9.21 2.53 3.84
N ALA A 109 -9.16 3.83 3.61
CA ALA A 109 -7.99 4.58 4.02
C ALA A 109 -7.86 4.40 5.54
N PRO A 110 -6.63 4.26 6.05
CA PRO A 110 -6.43 4.24 7.49
C PRO A 110 -7.19 5.40 8.12
N TYR A 111 -7.97 5.11 9.16
CA TYR A 111 -8.76 6.10 9.89
C TYR A 111 -9.97 6.69 9.15
N ASP A 112 -10.45 6.11 8.03
CA ASP A 112 -11.66 6.59 7.34
C ASP A 112 -12.88 6.65 8.27
N TRP A 113 -13.00 5.71 9.22
CA TRP A 113 -14.02 5.71 10.28
C TRP A 113 -14.06 7.02 11.09
N PHE A 114 -12.94 7.75 11.14
CA PHE A 114 -12.87 9.02 11.85
C PHE A 114 -13.72 10.09 11.16
N LYS A 115 -13.92 10.03 9.83
CA LYS A 115 -14.78 10.96 9.10
C LYS A 115 -16.22 10.90 9.61
N ASP A 116 -16.69 9.68 9.91
CA ASP A 116 -18.08 9.40 10.29
C ASP A 116 -18.41 9.73 11.74
N ILE A 117 -17.41 10.03 12.59
CA ILE A 117 -17.68 10.46 13.96
C ILE A 117 -18.28 11.88 13.96
N PRO A 118 -19.41 12.11 14.67
CA PRO A 118 -20.00 13.43 14.80
C PRO A 118 -19.02 14.47 15.32
N VAL A 119 -19.02 15.67 14.75
CA VAL A 119 -18.14 16.79 15.15
C VAL A 119 -18.26 17.08 16.65
N SER A 120 -19.47 17.00 17.20
CA SER A 120 -19.72 17.19 18.63
C SER A 120 -18.98 16.20 19.53
N LYS A 121 -18.69 14.98 19.04
CA LYS A 121 -17.90 13.98 19.76
C LYS A 121 -16.40 14.19 19.56
N LYS A 122 -15.98 14.61 18.36
CA LYS A 122 -14.57 14.92 18.03
C LYS A 122 -14.01 16.08 18.87
N GLN A 123 -14.85 17.08 19.13
CA GLN A 123 -14.48 18.28 19.89
C GLN A 123 -14.49 18.09 21.41
N LEU A 124 -14.92 16.93 21.93
CA LEU A 124 -14.83 16.66 23.36
C LEU A 124 -13.37 16.49 23.76
N ALA A 125 -13.00 17.15 24.86
CA ALA A 125 -11.71 16.93 25.50
C ALA A 125 -11.58 15.46 25.89
N LEU A 126 -10.43 14.85 25.59
CA LEU A 126 -10.14 13.47 25.96
C LEU A 126 -10.23 13.31 27.47
N ARG A 127 -10.74 12.17 27.95
CA ARG A 127 -10.68 11.77 29.35
C ARG A 127 -9.32 11.16 29.64
N GLU A 128 -8.91 11.17 30.92
CA GLU A 128 -7.64 10.51 31.29
C GLU A 128 -7.73 8.99 31.06
N SER A 129 -8.93 8.42 31.24
CA SER A 129 -9.23 7.04 30.88
C SER A 129 -9.06 6.73 29.39
N ASP A 130 -9.06 7.74 28.51
CA ASP A 130 -8.85 7.54 27.08
C ASP A 130 -7.35 7.37 26.76
N ALA A 131 -6.45 7.97 27.56
CA ALA A 131 -5.00 7.84 27.36
C ALA A 131 -4.51 6.40 27.48
N SER A 132 -5.05 5.64 28.45
CA SER A 132 -4.73 4.22 28.61
C SER A 132 -5.34 3.34 27.53
N ARG A 133 -6.44 3.77 26.90
CA ARG A 133 -7.01 3.08 25.73
C ARG A 133 -6.13 3.32 24.51
N PHE A 134 -5.75 4.56 24.25
CA PHE A 134 -4.90 4.90 23.12
C PHE A 134 -3.52 4.27 23.21
N SER A 135 -2.93 4.15 24.41
CA SER A 135 -1.62 3.51 24.57
C SER A 135 -1.58 2.04 24.11
N ASN A 136 -2.73 1.36 24.04
CA ASN A 136 -2.83 0.01 23.49
C ASN A 136 -2.91 -0.03 21.95
N CYS A 137 -3.13 1.10 21.29
CA CYS A 137 -3.28 1.20 19.84
C CYS A 137 -1.95 1.51 19.11
N PHE A 138 -0.89 1.84 19.84
CA PHE A 138 0.40 2.19 19.25
C PHE A 138 1.26 0.97 18.96
N GLY A 139 1.78 0.89 17.74
CA GLY A 139 2.84 -0.03 17.32
C GLY A 139 4.23 0.62 17.44
N SER A 140 5.11 0.32 16.48
CA SER A 140 6.39 1.02 16.33
C SER A 140 6.20 2.47 15.90
N GLY A 141 7.14 3.36 16.26
CA GLY A 141 7.14 4.77 15.82
C GLY A 141 6.24 5.71 16.62
N TRP A 142 5.77 5.28 17.80
CA TRP A 142 4.95 6.11 18.69
C TRP A 142 5.69 7.36 19.17
N GLU A 143 7.03 7.33 19.22
CA GLU A 143 7.87 8.47 19.60
C GLU A 143 7.66 9.66 18.66
N ALA A 144 7.57 9.41 17.35
CA ALA A 144 7.30 10.45 16.35
C ALA A 144 5.91 11.07 16.54
N ILE A 145 4.93 10.27 17.00
CA ILE A 145 3.60 10.77 17.35
C ILE A 145 3.66 11.65 18.59
N MET A 146 4.43 11.25 19.62
CA MET A 146 4.61 12.09 20.82
C MET A 146 5.29 13.42 20.47
N TYR A 147 6.28 13.42 19.58
CA TYR A 147 6.90 14.66 19.10
C TYR A 147 5.92 15.55 18.35
N SER A 148 5.06 14.98 17.51
CA SER A 148 4.03 15.72 16.78
C SER A 148 2.93 16.27 17.71
N LEU A 149 2.71 15.62 18.86
CA LEU A 149 1.90 16.14 19.96
C LEU A 149 2.61 17.24 20.77
N GLY A 150 3.88 17.53 20.46
CA GLY A 150 4.68 18.56 21.13
C GLY A 150 5.33 18.09 22.44
N ILE A 151 5.43 16.78 22.67
CA ILE A 151 6.31 16.24 23.71
C ILE A 151 7.75 16.48 23.27
N LYS A 152 8.59 16.98 24.17
CA LYS A 152 9.99 17.26 23.84
C LYS A 152 10.82 15.98 23.94
N LYS A 153 11.93 15.90 23.20
CA LYS A 153 12.88 14.78 23.28
C LYS A 153 13.37 14.53 24.71
N THR A 154 13.78 15.58 25.41
CA THR A 154 14.22 15.49 26.81
C THR A 154 13.13 14.99 27.76
N GLU A 155 11.87 15.34 27.51
CA GLU A 155 10.73 14.88 28.31
C GLU A 155 10.48 13.38 28.09
N LEU A 156 10.62 12.91 26.84
CA LEU A 156 10.46 11.50 26.48
C LEU A 156 11.59 10.64 27.06
N GLU A 157 12.84 11.09 26.96
CA GLU A 157 14.01 10.39 27.52
C GLU A 157 13.91 10.24 29.04
N LEU A 158 13.56 11.32 29.75
CA LEU A 158 13.31 11.28 31.20
C LEU A 158 12.18 10.31 31.58
N GLU A 159 11.12 10.23 30.78
CA GLU A 159 10.02 9.28 31.06
C GLU A 159 10.45 7.82 30.86
N LEU A 160 11.25 7.55 29.83
CA LEU A 160 11.79 6.22 29.55
C LEU A 160 12.74 5.74 30.64
N GLU A 161 13.54 6.64 31.21
CA GLU A 161 14.42 6.35 32.35
C GLU A 161 13.62 6.03 33.62
N ASN A 162 12.54 6.76 33.89
CA ASN A 162 11.74 6.61 35.10
C ASN A 162 10.84 5.37 35.12
N VAL A 163 10.20 5.07 33.99
CA VAL A 163 9.19 4.00 33.90
C VAL A 163 9.81 2.66 33.50
N GLY A 164 11.07 2.66 33.04
CA GLY A 164 11.67 1.56 32.28
C GLY A 164 10.95 1.41 30.93
N HIS A 165 11.49 0.65 29.98
CA HIS A 165 10.97 0.49 28.61
C HIS A 165 9.56 -0.17 28.49
N ARG A 166 8.68 -0.01 29.47
CA ARG A 166 7.25 -0.32 29.44
C ARG A 166 6.50 0.72 28.62
N ASN A 167 6.62 0.60 27.29
CA ASN A 167 6.04 1.51 26.29
C ASN A 167 4.60 1.93 26.61
N LYS A 168 3.73 1.00 27.04
CA LYS A 168 2.33 1.33 27.37
C LYS A 168 2.17 2.39 28.47
N GLN A 169 2.92 2.25 29.55
CA GLN A 169 2.84 3.19 30.67
C GLN A 169 3.49 4.53 30.30
N THR A 170 4.63 4.49 29.60
CA THR A 170 5.29 5.69 29.05
C THR A 170 4.34 6.47 28.14
N ILE A 171 3.73 5.80 27.15
CA ILE A 171 2.78 6.43 26.22
C ILE A 171 1.58 7.00 26.98
N THR A 172 1.01 6.25 27.93
CA THR A 172 -0.12 6.72 28.74
C THR A 172 0.23 8.01 29.47
N ASN A 173 1.38 8.06 30.15
CA ASN A 173 1.84 9.23 30.90
C ASN A 173 2.06 10.44 29.99
N LEU A 174 2.67 10.24 28.82
CA LEU A 174 2.91 11.30 27.85
C LEU A 174 1.61 11.86 27.26
N ILE A 175 0.62 11.03 26.96
CA ILE A 175 -0.70 11.49 26.51
C ILE A 175 -1.40 12.28 27.62
N ILE A 176 -1.30 11.84 28.88
CA ILE A 176 -1.84 12.58 30.03
C ILE A 176 -1.17 13.96 30.14
N ARG A 177 0.17 14.05 30.02
CA ARG A 177 0.90 15.33 30.05
C ARG A 177 0.50 16.25 28.90
N TRP A 178 0.41 15.72 27.69
CA TRP A 178 -0.09 16.46 26.53
C TRP A 178 -1.49 17.05 26.81
N LYS A 179 -2.39 16.22 27.36
CA LYS A 179 -3.74 16.64 27.74
C LYS A 179 -3.71 17.75 28.80
N GLN A 180 -2.95 17.56 29.88
CA GLN A 180 -2.83 18.54 30.97
C GLN A 180 -2.34 19.90 30.44
N ARG A 181 -1.38 19.89 29.50
CA ARG A 181 -0.84 21.10 28.85
C ARG A 181 -1.86 21.80 27.96
N ASN A 182 -2.71 21.05 27.25
CA ASN A 182 -3.68 21.59 26.29
C ASN A 182 -5.07 21.83 26.92
N GLY A 183 -5.33 21.33 28.13
CA GLY A 183 -6.59 21.52 28.85
C GLY A 183 -7.81 21.10 28.04
N LYS A 184 -8.82 21.98 27.95
CA LYS A 184 -10.05 21.74 27.16
C LYS A 184 -9.81 21.63 25.65
N SER A 185 -8.66 22.09 25.15
CA SER A 185 -8.30 21.99 23.73
C SER A 185 -7.66 20.64 23.36
N ALA A 186 -7.42 19.76 24.34
CA ALA A 186 -6.95 18.39 24.15
C ALA A 186 -8.07 17.47 23.64
N THR A 187 -8.62 17.77 22.47
CA THR A 187 -9.78 17.07 21.90
C THR A 187 -9.37 15.82 21.12
N LEU A 188 -10.31 14.91 20.91
CA LEU A 188 -10.12 13.74 20.03
C LEU A 188 -9.72 14.17 18.62
N GLU A 189 -10.30 15.27 18.13
CA GLU A 189 -9.97 15.87 16.83
C GLU A 189 -8.50 16.26 16.71
N LYS A 190 -8.00 17.02 17.68
CA LYS A 190 -6.61 17.49 17.67
C LYS A 190 -5.64 16.31 17.74
N PHE A 191 -5.96 15.31 18.55
CA PHE A 191 -5.16 14.09 18.68
C PHE A 191 -5.14 13.27 17.38
N MET A 192 -6.31 12.96 16.80
CA MET A 192 -6.40 12.14 15.59
C MET A 192 -5.83 12.86 14.37
N ASN A 193 -6.00 14.18 14.25
CA ASN A 193 -5.37 14.94 13.18
C ASN A 193 -3.83 14.90 13.26
N THR A 194 -3.25 14.85 14.46
CA THR A 194 -1.81 14.63 14.60
C THR A 194 -1.39 13.24 14.12
N VAL A 195 -2.19 12.21 14.41
CA VAL A 195 -1.91 10.83 13.97
C VAL A 195 -2.09 10.65 12.46
N ILE A 196 -3.12 11.29 11.88
CA ILE A 196 -3.47 11.16 10.46
C ILE A 196 -2.48 11.91 9.55
N ASN A 197 -1.91 13.04 10.00
CA ASN A 197 -1.05 13.90 9.20
C ASN A 197 0.46 13.59 9.34
N MET A 198 0.82 12.44 9.91
CA MET A 198 2.19 11.93 9.99
C MET A 198 2.51 11.00 8.83
#